data_AF-A0A0J8JNB4-F1
#
_entry.id   AF-A0A0J8JNB4-F1
#
_cell.length_a   1.000
_cell.length_b   1.000
_cell.length_c   1.000
_cell.angle_alpha   90.00
_cell.angle_beta   90.00
_cell.angle_gamma   90.00
#
_symmetry.space_group_name_H-M   'P 1'
#
loop_
_entity.id
_entity.type
_entity.pdbx_description
1 polymer ?
#
loop_
_entity_poly.entity_id
_entity_poly.type
_entity_poly.pdbx_seq_one_letter_code
_entity_poly.pdbx_strand_id
1 'polypeptide(L)'
;MSNHVETKAHGKGHKPGSRNSITALKSEQTNSNQPKDKRLGSKKPISLVVNETKTNIPKTQPKAKLVNENKAPDQTEKWTLELDQLEQDEKLADLLSRFDDGETLNANEMAELNKKTDRHAWLLEKLGLAEEELSEEDALLAEFENAKLDKGDFE
;
A
#
# COMPACT_ATOMS: atom_id res chain seq x y z
N MET A 1 23.85 71.99 -56.11
CA MET A 1 24.90 70.96 -56.24
C MET A 1 25.66 70.85 -54.94
N SER A 2 26.13 69.63 -54.64
CA SER A 2 26.91 69.18 -53.47
C SER A 2 26.12 68.82 -52.21
N ASN A 3 25.94 67.50 -52.12
CA ASN A 3 25.46 66.71 -50.99
C ASN A 3 26.53 66.65 -49.88
N HIS A 4 26.12 66.58 -48.61
CA HIS A 4 26.91 65.88 -47.61
C HIS A 4 26.01 64.86 -46.89
N VAL A 5 26.29 63.59 -47.14
CA VAL A 5 25.63 62.44 -46.49
C VAL A 5 26.42 62.13 -45.23
N GLU A 6 25.79 62.19 -44.06
CA GLU A 6 26.36 61.63 -42.83
C GLU A 6 26.11 60.11 -42.83
N THR A 7 27.17 59.32 -43.05
CA THR A 7 27.09 57.87 -42.95
C THR A 7 27.17 57.45 -41.48
N LYS A 8 26.15 56.76 -40.98
CA LYS A 8 26.16 56.13 -39.65
C LYS A 8 27.25 55.05 -39.64
N ALA A 9 28.35 55.32 -38.95
CA ALA A 9 29.43 54.36 -38.74
C ALA A 9 28.89 53.07 -38.09
N HIS A 10 28.84 51.99 -38.87
CA HIS A 10 28.59 50.63 -38.39
C HIS A 10 29.81 50.14 -37.62
N GLY A 11 29.60 49.69 -36.38
CA GLY A 11 30.68 49.09 -35.57
C GLY A 11 30.88 49.67 -34.16
N LYS A 12 29.85 50.24 -33.53
CA LYS A 12 29.89 50.52 -32.08
C LYS A 12 29.06 49.46 -31.38
N GLY A 13 29.73 48.57 -30.64
CA GLY A 13 29.12 47.49 -29.87
C GLY A 13 28.11 48.00 -28.83
N HIS A 14 27.37 47.07 -28.23
CA HIS A 14 26.36 47.40 -27.22
C HIS A 14 26.97 48.19 -26.05
N LYS A 15 26.17 49.11 -25.50
CA LYS A 15 26.58 49.94 -24.35
C LYS A 15 27.03 49.02 -23.19
N PRO A 16 28.16 49.32 -22.53
CA PRO A 16 28.62 48.53 -21.39
C PRO A 16 27.56 48.55 -20.27
N GLY A 17 27.32 47.40 -19.66
CA GLY A 17 26.28 47.21 -18.66
C GLY A 17 26.54 48.02 -17.39
N SER A 18 25.49 48.67 -16.87
CA SER A 18 25.52 49.38 -15.59
C SER A 18 25.53 48.39 -14.42
N ARG A 19 26.69 47.80 -14.13
CA ARG A 19 26.88 46.92 -12.97
C ARG A 19 27.02 47.68 -11.65
N ASN A 20 27.27 48.99 -11.72
CA ASN A 20 27.60 49.83 -10.56
C ASN A 20 26.61 50.97 -10.29
N SER A 21 25.45 51.02 -10.95
CA SER A 21 24.39 51.94 -10.52
C SER A 21 23.74 51.37 -9.26
N ILE A 22 24.37 51.61 -8.11
CA ILE A 22 23.73 51.54 -6.79
C ILE A 22 22.69 52.66 -6.81
N THR A 23 21.54 52.37 -7.42
CA THR A 23 20.32 53.10 -7.15
C THR A 23 19.84 52.60 -5.80
N ALA A 24 19.85 53.50 -4.83
CA ALA A 24 19.37 53.25 -3.48
C ALA A 24 18.00 52.58 -3.57
N LEU A 25 17.92 51.34 -3.06
CA LEU A 25 16.70 50.57 -2.97
C LEU A 25 15.77 51.28 -1.98
N LYS A 26 14.93 52.16 -2.49
CA LYS A 26 13.77 52.65 -1.77
C LYS A 26 12.81 51.47 -1.64
N SER A 27 12.60 51.05 -0.40
CA SER A 27 11.68 49.98 -0.02
C SER A 27 10.24 50.45 -0.21
N GLU A 28 9.75 50.46 -1.45
CA GLU A 28 8.33 50.55 -1.73
C GLU A 28 7.78 49.12 -1.81
N GLN A 29 7.04 48.72 -0.77
CA GLN A 29 6.17 47.55 -0.81
C GLN A 29 5.14 47.74 -1.92
N THR A 30 5.43 47.24 -3.11
CA THR A 30 4.44 47.15 -4.18
C THR A 30 4.02 45.69 -4.33
N ASN A 31 2.77 45.42 -3.99
CA ASN A 31 2.03 44.25 -4.46
C ASN A 31 1.99 44.33 -5.99
N SER A 32 3.03 43.80 -6.65
CA SER A 32 3.10 43.71 -8.09
C SER A 32 3.21 42.24 -8.49
N ASN A 33 2.23 41.82 -9.29
CA ASN A 33 2.11 40.48 -9.88
C ASN A 33 3.14 40.27 -11.00
N GLN A 34 4.38 40.73 -10.79
CA GLN A 34 5.48 40.58 -11.76
C GLN A 34 6.11 39.19 -11.60
N PRO A 35 6.62 38.60 -12.69
CA PRO A 35 7.26 37.30 -12.64
C PRO A 35 8.47 37.37 -11.71
N LYS A 36 8.39 36.64 -10.58
CA LYS A 36 9.49 36.54 -9.61
C LYS A 36 10.70 35.88 -10.27
N ASP A 37 11.87 36.47 -10.08
CA ASP A 37 13.14 35.89 -10.50
C ASP A 37 13.29 34.50 -9.88
N LYS A 38 13.53 33.48 -10.71
CA LYS A 38 13.72 32.09 -10.28
C LYS A 38 14.91 31.91 -9.33
N ARG A 39 15.88 32.84 -9.34
CA ARG A 39 17.04 32.82 -8.44
C ARG A 39 16.68 33.28 -7.03
N LEU A 40 15.56 33.99 -6.84
CA LEU A 40 15.07 34.42 -5.54
C LEU A 40 14.05 33.40 -5.02
N GLY A 41 14.44 32.62 -4.00
CA GLY A 41 13.56 31.68 -3.32
C GLY A 41 12.38 32.35 -2.60
N SER A 42 11.48 31.53 -2.06
CA SER A 42 10.32 32.03 -1.29
C SER A 42 10.78 32.73 -0.01
N LYS A 43 10.59 34.05 0.06
CA LYS A 43 10.79 34.85 1.28
C LYS A 43 9.49 35.04 2.09
N LYS A 44 8.47 34.20 1.89
CA LYS A 44 7.24 34.27 2.69
C LYS A 44 7.55 33.82 4.12
N PRO A 45 7.30 34.64 5.15
CA PRO A 45 7.55 34.24 6.53
C PRO A 45 6.66 33.07 6.92
N ILE A 46 7.24 32.09 7.63
CA ILE A 46 6.52 30.95 8.21
C ILE A 46 6.22 31.31 9.66
N SER A 47 4.95 31.22 10.06
CA SER A 47 4.54 31.47 11.45
C SER A 47 5.10 30.35 12.35
N LEU A 48 5.73 30.73 13.45
CA LEU A 48 6.21 29.78 14.48
C LEU A 48 5.11 29.32 15.44
N VAL A 49 3.94 29.98 15.39
CA VAL A 49 2.77 29.64 16.18
C VAL A 49 1.74 29.01 15.25
N VAL A 50 1.13 27.89 15.68
CA VAL A 50 0.04 27.21 14.98
C VAL A 50 -1.19 28.10 15.03
N ASN A 51 -1.30 29.01 14.06
CA ASN A 51 -2.53 29.74 13.80
C ASN A 51 -3.28 28.96 12.73
N GLU A 52 -4.48 28.49 13.07
CA GLU A 52 -5.42 27.83 12.16
C GLU A 52 -5.93 28.84 11.11
N THR A 53 -5.07 29.28 10.21
CA THR A 53 -5.52 30.05 9.05
C THR A 53 -6.24 29.09 8.12
N LYS A 54 -7.58 29.19 8.13
CA LYS A 54 -8.52 28.50 7.25
C LYS A 54 -8.07 28.64 5.80
N THR A 55 -7.28 27.69 5.33
CA THR A 55 -7.09 27.46 3.91
C THR A 55 -8.43 26.98 3.38
N ASN A 56 -9.10 27.83 2.62
CA ASN A 56 -10.32 27.49 1.89
C ASN A 56 -9.93 26.57 0.72
N ILE A 57 -9.55 25.34 1.06
CA ILE A 57 -9.34 24.25 0.11
C ILE A 57 -10.75 23.67 -0.09
N PRO A 58 -11.36 23.74 -1.29
CA PRO A 58 -12.60 23.03 -1.53
C PRO A 58 -12.29 21.55 -1.34
N LYS A 59 -12.80 20.97 -0.25
CA LYS A 59 -12.75 19.54 0.02
C LYS A 59 -13.67 18.85 -0.98
N THR A 60 -13.18 18.60 -2.19
CA THR A 60 -13.78 17.61 -3.08
C THR A 60 -13.54 16.25 -2.43
N GLN A 61 -14.44 15.85 -1.53
CA GLN A 61 -14.46 14.47 -1.06
C GLN A 61 -14.93 13.62 -2.24
N PRO A 62 -14.10 12.73 -2.82
CA PRO A 62 -14.60 11.77 -3.79
C PRO A 62 -15.55 10.86 -3.02
N LYS A 63 -16.85 10.96 -3.32
CA LYS A 63 -17.83 9.95 -2.89
C LYS A 63 -17.61 8.72 -3.76
N ALA A 64 -16.57 7.96 -3.46
CA ALA A 64 -16.46 6.60 -3.96
C ALA A 64 -17.64 5.83 -3.35
N LYS A 65 -18.62 5.49 -4.18
CA LYS A 65 -19.65 4.53 -3.80
C LYS A 65 -18.92 3.20 -3.66
N LEU A 66 -18.75 2.75 -2.42
CA LEU A 66 -18.42 1.35 -2.14
C LEU A 66 -19.63 0.55 -2.64
N VAL A 67 -19.54 0.09 -3.88
CA VAL A 67 -20.47 -0.92 -4.38
C VAL A 67 -20.09 -2.16 -3.59
N ASN A 68 -20.88 -2.49 -2.57
CA ASN A 68 -20.85 -3.82 -1.97
C ASN A 68 -21.37 -4.77 -3.04
N GLU A 69 -20.48 -5.15 -3.95
CA GLU A 69 -20.70 -6.28 -4.83
C GLU A 69 -20.80 -7.48 -3.91
N ASN A 70 -21.97 -8.13 -3.89
CA ASN A 70 -22.12 -9.47 -3.35
C ASN A 70 -21.20 -10.38 -4.18
N LYS A 71 -19.90 -10.36 -3.89
CA LYS A 71 -18.92 -11.24 -4.48
C LYS A 71 -19.37 -12.62 -4.04
N ALA A 72 -19.75 -13.47 -4.99
CA ALA A 72 -19.92 -14.89 -4.70
C ALA A 72 -18.69 -15.35 -3.90
N PRO A 73 -18.87 -16.18 -2.87
CA PRO A 73 -17.78 -16.51 -1.98
C PRO A 73 -16.59 -16.95 -2.81
N ASP A 74 -15.42 -16.39 -2.45
CA ASP A 74 -14.19 -16.70 -3.17
C ASP A 74 -14.01 -18.23 -3.20
N GLN A 75 -13.35 -18.76 -4.23
CA GLN A 75 -13.19 -20.20 -4.34
C GLN A 75 -12.50 -20.78 -3.08
N THR A 76 -11.59 -20.01 -2.50
CA THR A 76 -10.93 -20.26 -1.22
C THR A 76 -11.92 -20.29 -0.04
N GLU A 77 -12.88 -19.38 0.02
CA GLU A 77 -13.93 -19.35 1.07
C GLU A 77 -14.84 -20.58 0.97
N LYS A 78 -15.11 -21.07 -0.25
CA LYS A 78 -15.87 -22.30 -0.43
C LYS A 78 -15.11 -23.53 0.04
N TRP A 79 -13.82 -23.62 -0.29
CA TRP A 79 -12.97 -24.74 0.12
C TRP A 79 -12.76 -24.77 1.63
N THR A 80 -12.56 -23.62 2.26
CA THR A 80 -12.46 -23.52 3.74
C THR A 80 -13.76 -23.94 4.42
N LEU A 81 -14.92 -23.52 3.90
CA LEU A 81 -16.22 -23.95 4.41
C LEU A 81 -16.42 -25.47 4.26
N GLU A 82 -16.02 -26.05 3.13
CA GLU A 82 -16.09 -27.50 2.91
C GLU A 82 -15.17 -28.27 3.86
N LEU A 83 -13.98 -27.73 4.15
CA LEU A 83 -13.04 -28.31 5.12
C LEU A 83 -13.64 -28.32 6.53
N ASP A 84 -14.19 -27.19 6.98
CA ASP A 84 -14.85 -27.08 8.29
C ASP A 84 -16.04 -28.06 8.43
N GLN A 85 -16.81 -28.24 7.36
CA GLN A 85 -17.89 -29.23 7.33
C GLN A 85 -17.39 -30.68 7.46
N LEU A 86 -16.24 -31.01 6.86
CA LEU A 86 -15.62 -32.34 7.01
C LEU A 86 -15.11 -32.56 8.43
N GLU A 87 -14.51 -31.55 9.05
CA GLU A 87 -14.01 -31.61 10.43
C GLU A 87 -15.14 -31.74 11.46
N GLN A 88 -16.32 -31.18 11.17
CA GLN A 88 -17.52 -31.27 12.01
C GLN A 88 -18.38 -32.51 11.74
N ASP A 89 -18.03 -33.38 10.80
CA ASP A 89 -18.84 -34.55 10.46
C ASP A 89 -18.74 -35.65 11.53
N GLU A 90 -19.77 -35.74 12.38
CA GLU A 90 -19.87 -36.72 13.46
C GLU A 90 -19.69 -38.17 12.99
N LYS A 91 -20.12 -38.52 11.77
CA LYS A 91 -19.97 -39.88 11.25
C LYS A 91 -18.52 -40.19 10.91
N LEU A 92 -17.79 -39.22 10.37
CA LEU A 92 -16.37 -39.38 10.08
C LEU A 92 -15.58 -39.55 11.39
N ALA A 93 -15.90 -38.74 12.41
CA ALA A 93 -15.28 -38.83 13.72
C ALA A 93 -15.52 -40.19 14.41
N ASP A 94 -16.75 -40.70 14.38
CA ASP A 94 -17.10 -42.02 14.95
C ASP A 94 -16.38 -43.16 14.20
N LEU A 95 -16.32 -43.12 12.86
CA LEU A 95 -15.56 -44.08 12.07
C LEU A 95 -14.06 -44.05 12.41
N LEU A 96 -13.48 -42.86 12.58
CA LEU A 96 -12.08 -42.71 12.98
C LEU A 96 -11.81 -43.32 14.35
N SER A 97 -12.66 -43.01 15.35
CA SER A 97 -12.52 -43.54 16.70
C SER A 97 -12.53 -45.06 16.71
N ARG A 98 -13.48 -45.69 16.02
CA ARG A 98 -13.57 -47.16 15.93
C ARG A 98 -12.36 -47.77 15.23
N PHE A 99 -11.87 -47.10 14.18
CA PHE A 99 -10.66 -47.54 13.49
C PHE A 99 -9.42 -47.49 14.40
N ASP A 100 -9.27 -46.41 15.18
CA ASP A 100 -8.18 -46.23 16.15
C ASP A 100 -8.28 -47.22 17.32
N ASP A 101 -9.51 -47.55 17.74
CA ASP A 101 -9.79 -48.60 18.73
C ASP A 101 -9.52 -50.03 18.20
N GLY A 102 -9.18 -50.16 16.92
CA GLY A 102 -8.87 -51.43 16.27
C GLY A 102 -10.09 -52.26 15.89
N GLU A 103 -11.29 -51.66 15.87
CA GLU A 103 -12.50 -52.30 15.41
C GLU A 103 -12.49 -52.50 13.88
N THR A 104 -12.97 -53.64 13.42
CA THR A 104 -13.02 -53.93 11.99
C THR A 104 -14.22 -53.25 11.34
N LEU A 105 -13.98 -52.13 10.67
CA LEU A 105 -14.97 -51.43 9.84
C LEU A 105 -15.34 -52.28 8.61
N ASN A 106 -16.59 -52.15 8.16
CA ASN A 106 -17.04 -52.79 6.93
C ASN A 106 -16.37 -52.14 5.69
N ALA A 107 -16.35 -52.83 4.56
CA ALA A 107 -15.77 -52.33 3.31
C ALA A 107 -16.36 -50.98 2.86
N ASN A 108 -17.66 -50.77 3.07
CA ASN A 108 -18.32 -49.51 2.75
C ASN A 108 -17.86 -48.37 3.67
N GLU A 109 -17.77 -48.64 4.98
CA GLU A 109 -17.35 -47.68 5.99
C GLU A 109 -15.89 -47.27 5.79
N MET A 110 -15.02 -48.25 5.51
CA MET A 110 -13.62 -48.00 5.17
C MET A 110 -13.47 -47.18 3.88
N ALA A 111 -14.30 -47.45 2.86
CA ALA A 111 -14.31 -46.67 1.63
C ALA A 111 -14.77 -45.23 1.87
N GLU A 112 -15.76 -45.00 2.74
CA GLU A 112 -16.20 -43.65 3.11
C GLU A 112 -15.13 -42.89 3.90
N LEU A 113 -14.49 -43.55 4.88
CA LEU A 113 -13.37 -43.00 5.63
C LEU A 113 -12.26 -42.53 4.69
N ASN A 114 -11.73 -43.43 3.86
CA ASN A 114 -10.66 -43.12 2.91
C ASN A 114 -11.05 -41.97 1.97
N LYS A 115 -12.27 -42.00 1.40
CA LYS A 115 -12.75 -40.95 0.50
C LYS A 115 -12.77 -39.57 1.16
N LYS A 116 -13.19 -39.48 2.42
CA LYS A 116 -13.25 -38.19 3.14
C LYS A 116 -11.85 -37.72 3.56
N THR A 117 -10.99 -38.64 4.00
CA THR A 117 -9.58 -38.34 4.31
C THR A 117 -8.83 -37.83 3.07
N ASP A 118 -9.02 -38.48 1.92
CA ASP A 118 -8.43 -38.03 0.65
C ASP A 118 -8.96 -36.65 0.24
N ARG A 119 -10.25 -36.40 0.45
CA ARG A 119 -10.87 -35.10 0.17
C ARG A 119 -10.30 -34.02 1.07
N HIS A 120 -10.10 -34.31 2.36
CA HIS A 120 -9.52 -33.42 3.34
C HIS A 120 -8.08 -33.05 2.96
N ALA A 121 -7.24 -34.04 2.64
CA ALA A 121 -5.86 -33.80 2.19
C ALA A 121 -5.82 -32.94 0.92
N TRP A 122 -6.68 -33.21 -0.06
CA TRP A 122 -6.79 -32.41 -1.28
C TRP A 122 -7.19 -30.96 -1.00
N LEU A 123 -8.11 -30.72 -0.05
CA LEU A 123 -8.52 -29.36 0.34
C LEU A 123 -7.37 -28.60 1.00
N LEU A 124 -6.62 -29.25 1.89
CA LEU A 124 -5.43 -28.65 2.52
C LEU A 124 -4.39 -28.23 1.46
N GLU A 125 -4.12 -29.09 0.47
CA GLU A 125 -3.21 -28.76 -0.64
C GLU A 125 -3.70 -27.55 -1.43
N LYS A 126 -5.00 -27.50 -1.77
CA LYS A 126 -5.57 -26.37 -2.53
C LYS A 126 -5.60 -25.06 -1.76
N LEU A 127 -5.68 -25.13 -0.45
CA LEU A 127 -5.61 -23.97 0.43
C LEU A 127 -4.18 -23.56 0.75
N GLY A 128 -3.17 -24.37 0.38
CA GLY A 128 -1.77 -24.15 0.79
C GLY A 128 -1.55 -24.33 2.29
N LEU A 129 -2.42 -25.12 2.94
CA LEU A 129 -2.37 -25.47 4.36
C LEU A 129 -1.81 -26.88 4.60
N ALA A 130 -1.44 -27.59 3.53
CA ALA A 130 -0.73 -28.86 3.67
C ALA A 130 0.63 -28.61 4.34
N GLU A 131 1.04 -29.51 5.23
CA GLU A 131 2.40 -29.53 5.76
C GLU A 131 3.37 -29.80 4.61
N GLU A 132 3.85 -28.74 3.97
CA GLU A 132 5.07 -28.81 3.18
C GLU A 132 6.22 -29.08 4.14
N GLU A 133 7.14 -29.96 3.74
CA GLU A 133 8.39 -30.21 4.47
C GLU A 133 9.22 -28.93 4.43
N LEU A 134 8.96 -28.05 5.40
CA LEU A 134 9.69 -26.81 5.60
C LEU A 134 11.14 -27.15 5.92
N SER A 135 12.08 -26.36 5.39
CA SER A 135 13.47 -26.47 5.81
C SER A 135 13.58 -26.21 7.32
N GLU A 136 14.62 -26.73 7.98
CA GLU A 136 14.84 -26.48 9.42
C GLU A 136 14.82 -24.98 9.76
N GLU A 137 15.31 -24.12 8.86
CA GLU A 137 15.29 -22.66 9.02
C GLU A 137 13.88 -22.06 8.87
N ASP A 138 13.08 -22.53 7.92
CA ASP A 138 11.70 -22.06 7.72
C ASP A 138 10.78 -22.54 8.86
N ALA A 139 11.02 -23.74 9.39
CA ALA A 139 10.30 -24.28 10.54
C ALA A 139 10.55 -23.45 11.81
N LEU A 140 11.81 -23.08 12.09
CA LEU A 140 12.16 -22.20 13.22
C LEU A 140 11.54 -20.80 13.09
N LEU A 141 11.45 -20.27 11.87
CA LEU A 141 10.80 -18.98 11.62
C LEU A 141 9.28 -19.07 11.84
N ALA A 142 8.63 -20.12 11.34
CA ALA A 142 7.21 -20.35 11.58
C ALA A 142 6.90 -20.54 13.07
N GLU A 143 7.75 -21.25 13.81
CA GLU A 143 7.63 -21.39 15.27
C GLU A 143 7.74 -20.03 15.97
N PHE A 144 8.68 -19.16 15.56
CA PHE A 144 8.81 -17.81 16.10
C PHE A 144 7.62 -16.91 15.79
N GLU A 145 7.04 -16.99 14.59
CA GLU A 145 5.85 -16.22 14.21
C GLU A 145 4.59 -16.69 14.94
N ASN A 146 4.45 -18.01 15.13
CA ASN A 146 3.35 -18.63 15.86
C ASN A 146 3.51 -18.51 17.38
N ALA A 147 4.73 -18.35 17.88
CA ALA A 147 5.02 -18.03 19.26
C ALA A 147 4.46 -16.64 19.58
N LYS A 148 3.20 -16.65 20.04
CA LYS A 148 2.50 -15.49 20.58
C LYS A 148 3.40 -14.89 21.66
N LEU A 149 4.00 -13.73 21.37
CA LEU A 149 4.61 -12.88 22.38
C LEU A 149 3.50 -12.51 23.37
N ASP A 150 3.45 -13.23 24.48
CA ASP A 150 2.53 -12.92 25.56
C ASP A 150 2.98 -11.57 26.14
N LYS A 151 2.21 -10.51 25.83
CA LYS A 151 2.54 -9.14 26.24
C LYS A 151 2.35 -8.92 27.75
N GLY A 152 2.04 -9.98 28.50
CA GLY A 152 1.84 -9.96 29.95
C GLY A 152 3.11 -10.07 30.78
N ASP A 153 4.25 -10.48 30.21
CA ASP A 153 5.49 -10.70 30.97
C ASP A 153 6.40 -9.46 31.09
N PHE A 154 5.92 -8.28 30.68
CA PHE A 154 6.70 -7.03 30.67
C PHE A 154 6.16 -5.92 31.61
N GLU A 155 5.32 -6.28 32.60
CA GLU A 155 4.88 -5.36 33.68
C GLU A 155 5.53 -5.67 35.04
#